data_AF-A0A916N3V7-F1
#
_entry.id   AF-A0A916N3V7-F1
#
_cell.length_a   1.000
_cell.length_b   1.000
_cell.length_c   1.000
_cell.angle_alpha   90.00
_cell.angle_beta   90.00
_cell.angle_gamma   90.00
#
_symmetry.space_group_name_H-M   'P 1'
#
loop_
_entity.id
_entity.type
_entity.pdbx_description
1 polymer ?
#
loop_
_entity_poly.entity_id
_entity_poly.type
_entity_poly.pdbx_seq_one_letter_code
_entity_poly.pdbx_strand_id
1 'polypeptide(L)'
;MTRSRMTAIVALMCTAIAAVVILQGSWLLSSYAVSKEKNEVEVKALLDLAVTEQKRQTADSVRGLIRQLIRSDKDFKYRILNWPSGVQICFAGRNQNTFAKYAASAEDTVALQKDPYDFLIKKMARLKLDELDPLYVTLIGMNRYADNTPEKDLQQKLSSSFRIHEQTAGLATILRKTFSQAGRPFQGNIRCYNDISSVYNKPKKINLTQENVSQESVSVFSGSDNSRSLAIKLDLLKAFTDSLNQLGDSTFVAKPLLYDVNNILTETVPTFLLSVHTPSTWIGKQMSAGIFGSFALMIFIMLALLYMYQTILKQKQLSNLKNDFISNISHELKTPIATALAAVQGLKFFDLGQNPEKASSYLTAASSEIQRLSLMADKILNISLYESPSFMLSTERFDFKAMLTGVVDTQQARLEKPVTITLDYTADAEIFGDKTQLQNVVINLIDNAIKYSGPEARIHIRCSHYAGGIEMSVSDEGNGIPAEYRDFVFDKFFRVPAAAPQIKGYGLGLSYVKMIIEKHRGSIVLADSGKHGSKFIIKLPQQ
;
A
#
# COMPACT_ATOMS: atom_id res chain seq x y z
N MET A 1 -29.20 15.57 -12.37
CA MET A 1 -28.02 15.86 -11.52
C MET A 1 -27.17 16.90 -12.24
N THR A 2 -27.14 18.11 -11.71
CA THR A 2 -26.54 19.32 -12.33
C THR A 2 -25.03 19.18 -12.51
N ARG A 3 -24.47 19.85 -13.53
CA ARG A 3 -23.03 19.96 -13.80
C ARG A 3 -22.24 20.30 -12.51
N SER A 4 -22.83 21.15 -11.67
CA SER A 4 -22.38 21.53 -10.32
C SER A 4 -22.14 20.36 -9.35
N ARG A 5 -23.02 19.34 -9.31
CA ARG A 5 -22.81 18.17 -8.43
C ARG A 5 -21.71 17.25 -8.95
N MET A 6 -21.52 17.18 -10.26
CA MET A 6 -20.46 16.38 -10.87
C MET A 6 -19.10 17.03 -10.66
N THR A 7 -19.00 18.36 -10.80
CA THR A 7 -17.79 19.11 -10.44
C THR A 7 -17.48 19.01 -8.94
N ALA A 8 -18.50 18.97 -8.07
CA ALA A 8 -18.30 18.78 -6.63
C ALA A 8 -17.72 17.40 -6.29
N ILE A 9 -18.18 16.33 -6.94
CA ILE A 9 -17.64 14.98 -6.75
C ILE A 9 -16.19 14.90 -7.24
N VAL A 10 -15.90 15.45 -8.42
CA VAL A 10 -14.53 15.50 -8.95
C VAL A 10 -13.63 16.32 -8.04
N ALA A 11 -14.10 17.46 -7.53
CA ALA A 11 -13.36 18.27 -6.58
C ALA A 11 -13.08 17.50 -5.28
N LEU A 12 -14.06 16.77 -4.73
CA LEU A 12 -13.88 15.90 -3.56
C LEU A 12 -12.86 14.77 -3.80
N MET A 13 -12.85 14.18 -4.99
CA MET A 13 -11.84 13.18 -5.34
C MET A 13 -10.44 13.80 -5.42
N CYS A 14 -10.30 14.96 -6.07
CA CYS A 14 -9.03 15.68 -6.15
C CYS A 14 -8.51 16.11 -4.77
N THR A 15 -9.38 16.58 -3.87
CA THR A 15 -8.97 16.95 -2.51
C THR A 15 -8.57 15.73 -1.69
N ALA A 16 -9.28 14.61 -1.84
CA ALA A 16 -8.91 13.34 -1.19
C ALA A 16 -7.54 12.85 -1.65
N ILE A 17 -7.26 12.88 -2.97
CA ILE A 17 -5.95 12.51 -3.52
C ILE A 17 -4.85 13.44 -3.00
N ALA A 18 -5.09 14.76 -3.01
CA ALA A 18 -4.13 15.74 -2.50
C ALA A 18 -3.83 15.52 -1.00
N ALA A 19 -4.84 15.21 -0.18
CA ALA A 19 -4.66 14.92 1.24
C ALA A 19 -3.80 13.66 1.46
N VAL A 20 -4.01 12.61 0.67
CA VAL A 20 -3.19 11.38 0.73
C VAL A 20 -1.73 11.69 0.38
N VAL A 21 -1.48 12.48 -0.67
CA VAL A 21 -0.11 12.87 -1.07
C VAL A 21 0.59 13.66 0.04
N ILE A 22 -0.11 14.60 0.68
CA ILE A 22 0.44 15.39 1.78
C ILE A 22 0.77 14.51 2.99
N LEU A 23 -0.15 13.61 3.38
CA LEU A 23 0.07 12.67 4.49
C LEU A 23 1.26 11.74 4.21
N GLN A 24 1.41 11.26 2.97
CA GLN A 24 2.55 10.42 2.58
C GLN A 24 3.88 11.19 2.62
N GLY A 25 3.91 12.44 2.17
CA GLY A 25 5.09 13.29 2.26
C GLY A 25 5.53 13.52 3.71
N SER A 26 4.57 13.77 4.61
CA SER A 26 4.84 13.91 6.05
C SER A 26 5.34 12.60 6.67
N TRP A 27 4.72 11.47 6.31
CA TRP A 27 5.15 10.16 6.78
C TRP A 27 6.56 9.80 6.31
N LEU A 28 6.92 10.13 5.06
CA LEU A 28 8.27 9.92 4.51
C LEU A 28 9.33 10.68 5.31
N LEU A 29 9.10 11.96 5.61
CA LEU A 29 10.01 12.78 6.41
C LEU A 29 10.18 12.21 7.82
N SER A 30 9.08 11.83 8.46
CA SER A 30 9.11 11.22 9.80
C SER A 30 9.83 9.87 9.81
N SER A 31 9.55 9.02 8.82
CA SER A 31 10.19 7.71 8.69
C SER A 31 11.68 7.82 8.40
N TYR A 32 12.12 8.83 7.65
CA TYR A 32 13.53 9.14 7.43
C TYR A 32 14.24 9.51 8.74
N ALA A 33 13.63 10.40 9.53
CA ALA A 33 14.19 10.82 10.84
C ALA A 33 14.34 9.63 11.80
N VAL A 34 13.31 8.79 11.93
CA VAL A 34 13.35 7.57 12.77
C VAL A 34 14.40 6.59 12.28
N SER A 35 14.56 6.44 10.96
CA SER A 35 15.60 5.56 10.39
C SER A 35 17.01 6.07 10.69
N LYS A 36 17.21 7.39 10.73
CA LYS A 36 18.49 8.01 11.10
C LYS A 36 18.82 7.80 12.57
N GLU A 37 17.85 8.01 13.46
CA GLU A 37 17.99 7.76 14.91
C GLU A 37 18.34 6.30 15.20
N LYS A 38 17.64 5.35 14.56
CA LYS A 38 17.95 3.92 14.68
C LYS A 38 19.39 3.61 14.27
N ASN A 39 19.87 4.23 13.20
CA ASN A 39 21.23 4.06 12.73
C ASN A 39 22.26 4.63 13.74
N GLU A 40 21.98 5.76 14.38
CA GLU A 40 22.81 6.33 15.45
C GLU A 40 22.97 5.36 16.63
N VAL A 41 21.86 4.79 17.11
CA VAL A 41 21.87 3.81 18.21
C VAL A 41 22.72 2.59 17.86
N GLU A 42 22.63 2.09 16.62
CA GLU A 42 23.39 0.94 16.17
C GLU A 42 24.89 1.24 16.03
N VAL A 43 25.26 2.41 15.48
CA VAL A 43 26.65 2.89 15.43
C VAL A 43 27.24 3.01 16.83
N LYS A 44 26.48 3.51 17.80
CA LYS A 44 26.88 3.60 19.20
C LYS A 44 27.13 2.21 19.81
N ALA A 45 26.25 1.25 19.55
CA ALA A 45 26.44 -0.13 20.02
C ALA A 45 27.71 -0.78 19.42
N LEU A 46 28.00 -0.56 18.14
CA LEU A 46 29.23 -1.06 17.51
C LEU A 46 30.49 -0.40 18.08
N LEU A 47 30.42 0.89 18.40
CA LEU A 47 31.51 1.60 19.10
C LEU A 47 31.72 1.03 20.51
N ASP A 48 30.64 0.74 21.24
CA ASP A 48 30.72 0.13 22.57
C ASP A 48 31.40 -1.24 22.53
N LEU A 49 31.07 -2.05 21.53
CA LEU A 49 31.67 -3.35 21.30
C LEU A 49 33.17 -3.23 20.97
N ALA A 50 33.54 -2.31 20.08
CA ALA A 50 34.93 -2.10 19.68
C ALA A 50 35.81 -1.60 20.83
N VAL A 51 35.31 -0.68 21.65
CA VAL A 51 36.01 -0.20 22.85
C VAL A 51 36.21 -1.33 23.87
N THR A 52 35.20 -2.19 24.04
CA THR A 52 35.29 -3.36 24.93
C THR A 52 36.33 -4.37 24.43
N GLU A 53 36.37 -4.62 23.13
CA GLU A 53 37.36 -5.50 22.52
C GLU A 53 38.78 -4.93 22.61
N GLN A 54 38.95 -3.61 22.43
CA GLN A 54 40.24 -2.95 22.66
C GLN A 54 40.72 -3.14 24.10
N LYS A 55 39.84 -2.93 25.09
CA LYS A 55 40.15 -3.18 26.50
C LYS A 55 40.63 -4.61 26.74
N ARG A 56 39.95 -5.58 26.13
CA ARG A 56 40.31 -7.00 26.24
C ARG A 56 41.71 -7.26 25.68
N GLN A 57 42.01 -6.76 24.48
CA GLN A 57 43.33 -6.93 23.84
C GLN A 57 44.46 -6.26 24.64
N THR A 58 44.21 -5.07 25.19
CA THR A 58 45.16 -4.39 26.07
C THR A 58 45.38 -5.20 27.35
N ALA A 59 44.32 -5.71 27.99
CA ALA A 59 44.43 -6.56 29.16
C ALA A 59 45.24 -7.84 28.89
N ASP A 60 45.00 -8.50 27.75
CA ASP A 60 45.74 -9.69 27.36
C ASP A 60 47.23 -9.40 27.09
N SER A 61 47.53 -8.27 26.45
CA SER A 61 48.90 -7.81 26.23
C SER A 61 49.62 -7.51 27.54
N VAL A 62 48.96 -6.79 28.46
CA VAL A 62 49.46 -6.48 29.81
C VAL A 62 49.71 -7.77 30.59
N ARG A 63 48.75 -8.72 30.59
CA ARG A 63 48.91 -10.02 31.25
C ARG A 63 50.12 -10.79 30.71
N GLY A 64 50.33 -10.78 29.39
CA GLY A 64 51.48 -11.42 28.74
C GLY A 64 52.81 -10.83 29.20
N LEU A 65 52.90 -9.50 29.20
CA LEU A 65 54.11 -8.79 29.65
C LEU A 65 54.36 -8.96 31.17
N ILE A 66 53.32 -8.99 32.00
CA ILE A 66 53.45 -9.26 33.45
C ILE A 66 54.00 -10.68 33.69
N ARG A 67 53.51 -11.68 32.94
CA ARG A 67 54.04 -13.06 33.02
C ARG A 67 55.52 -13.16 32.66
N GLN A 68 56.02 -12.24 31.83
CA GLN A 68 57.45 -12.18 31.48
C GLN A 68 58.28 -11.44 32.55
N LEU A 69 57.65 -10.52 33.29
CA LEU A 69 58.29 -9.72 34.33
C LEU A 69 58.42 -10.47 35.66
N ILE A 70 57.38 -11.21 36.08
CA ILE A 70 57.40 -12.04 37.29
C ILE A 70 57.81 -13.45 36.88
N ARG A 71 58.99 -13.90 37.31
CA ARG A 71 59.56 -15.21 36.96
C ARG A 71 59.61 -16.17 38.15
N SER A 72 59.63 -15.64 39.38
CA SER A 72 59.66 -16.41 40.63
C SER A 72 58.97 -15.66 41.76
N ASP A 73 58.57 -16.40 42.79
CA ASP A 73 58.16 -15.93 44.12
C ASP A 73 59.13 -14.95 44.80
N LYS A 74 60.41 -14.92 44.38
CA LYS A 74 61.44 -13.99 44.89
C LYS A 74 61.36 -12.58 44.30
N ASP A 75 60.61 -12.40 43.22
CA ASP A 75 60.53 -11.12 42.49
C ASP A 75 59.61 -10.09 43.16
N PHE A 76 58.89 -10.49 44.22
CA PHE A 76 58.00 -9.62 44.99
C PHE A 76 57.99 -9.98 46.48
N LYS A 77 57.71 -9.00 47.35
CA LYS A 77 57.50 -9.21 48.79
C LYS A 77 56.06 -8.90 49.16
N TYR A 78 55.45 -9.74 49.99
CA TYR A 78 54.09 -9.56 50.45
C TYR A 78 53.95 -9.65 51.98
N ARG A 79 52.89 -9.05 52.52
CA ARG A 79 52.47 -9.17 53.93
C ARG A 79 50.96 -9.32 54.00
N ILE A 80 50.46 -10.21 54.84
CA ILE A 80 49.03 -10.37 55.11
C ILE A 80 48.68 -9.52 56.35
N LEU A 81 47.70 -8.63 56.22
CA LEU A 81 47.21 -7.78 57.30
C LEU A 81 45.76 -8.10 57.60
N ASN A 82 45.43 -8.29 58.87
CA ASN A 82 44.05 -8.36 59.33
C ASN A 82 43.54 -6.94 59.57
N TRP A 83 42.51 -6.52 58.84
CA TRP A 83 41.91 -5.19 58.90
C TRP A 83 40.44 -5.31 59.37
N PRO A 84 39.85 -4.27 60.01
CA PRO A 84 38.44 -4.30 60.44
C PRO A 84 37.41 -4.69 59.37
N SER A 85 37.74 -4.47 58.09
CA SER A 85 36.88 -4.80 56.93
C SER A 85 37.33 -6.04 56.15
N GLY A 86 38.19 -6.90 56.72
CA GLY A 86 38.63 -8.17 56.12
C GLY A 86 40.15 -8.34 56.06
N VAL A 87 40.61 -9.35 55.33
CA VAL A 87 42.05 -9.58 55.15
C VAL A 87 42.57 -8.78 53.95
N GLN A 88 43.72 -8.15 54.09
CA GLN A 88 44.38 -7.42 53.00
C GLN A 88 45.77 -7.98 52.74
N ILE A 89 46.10 -8.15 51.47
CA ILE A 89 47.46 -8.50 51.03
C ILE A 89 48.16 -7.19 50.65
N CYS A 90 49.30 -6.94 51.26
CA CYS A 90 50.14 -5.78 50.99
C CYS A 90 51.37 -6.19 50.21
N PHE A 91 51.57 -5.62 49.03
CA PHE A 91 52.79 -5.79 48.25
C PHE A 91 53.74 -4.62 48.49
N ALA A 92 54.99 -4.90 48.86
CA ALA A 92 55.98 -3.87 49.19
C ALA A 92 56.48 -3.15 47.93
N GLY A 93 56.35 -1.82 47.90
CA GLY A 93 56.74 -0.93 46.81
C GLY A 93 58.14 -0.32 46.94
N ARG A 94 58.38 0.74 46.16
CA ARG A 94 59.68 1.41 45.94
C ARG A 94 60.44 1.83 47.21
N ASN A 95 59.72 2.24 48.25
CA ASN A 95 60.24 2.40 49.60
C ASN A 95 59.67 1.24 50.42
N GLN A 96 60.45 0.64 51.31
CA GLN A 96 59.96 -0.46 52.18
C GLN A 96 58.71 -0.09 53.03
N ASN A 97 58.28 1.18 52.98
CA ASN A 97 57.09 1.73 53.62
C ASN A 97 55.90 2.03 52.67
N THR A 98 56.02 1.90 51.35
CA THR A 98 54.88 2.02 50.43
C THR A 98 54.32 0.64 50.13
N PHE A 99 53.02 0.43 50.37
CA PHE A 99 52.35 -0.84 50.11
C PHE A 99 51.09 -0.62 49.29
N ALA A 100 50.88 -1.43 48.24
CA ALA A 100 49.53 -1.52 47.68
C ALA A 100 48.73 -2.60 48.37
N LYS A 101 47.52 -2.21 48.72
CA LYS A 101 46.58 -3.01 49.47
C LYS A 101 45.61 -3.65 48.49
N TYR A 102 45.54 -4.97 48.54
CA TYR A 102 44.56 -5.76 47.83
C TYR A 102 43.62 -6.40 48.85
N ALA A 103 42.32 -6.19 48.72
CA ALA A 103 41.34 -6.87 49.58
C ALA A 103 41.29 -8.36 49.19
N ALA A 104 41.46 -9.24 50.16
CA ALA A 104 41.66 -10.67 49.94
C ALA A 104 40.63 -11.50 50.71
N SER A 105 40.10 -12.54 50.06
CA SER A 105 39.29 -13.56 50.74
C SER A 105 40.15 -14.53 51.54
N ALA A 106 39.53 -15.33 52.41
CA ALA A 106 40.23 -16.41 53.13
C ALA A 106 40.80 -17.48 52.18
N GLU A 107 40.22 -17.67 51.00
CA GLU A 107 40.77 -18.56 49.97
C GLU A 107 41.99 -17.93 49.28
N ASP A 108 41.96 -16.62 49.04
CA ASP A 108 43.08 -15.88 48.43
C ASP A 108 44.33 -15.92 49.33
N THR A 109 44.15 -15.85 50.66
CA THR A 109 45.26 -15.90 51.62
C THR A 109 45.90 -17.28 51.69
N VAL A 110 45.08 -18.34 51.68
CA VAL A 110 45.55 -19.74 51.64
C VAL A 110 46.28 -20.03 50.33
N ALA A 111 45.75 -19.56 49.20
CA ALA A 111 46.39 -19.74 47.90
C ALA A 111 47.73 -18.99 47.82
N LEU A 112 47.81 -17.76 48.32
CA LEU A 112 49.04 -16.98 48.37
C LEU A 112 50.12 -17.65 49.24
N GLN A 113 49.72 -18.25 50.38
CA GLN A 113 50.67 -18.95 51.26
C GLN A 113 51.19 -20.26 50.66
N LYS A 114 50.41 -20.93 49.80
CA LYS A 114 50.78 -22.20 49.17
C LYS A 114 51.74 -22.02 48.00
N ASP A 115 51.41 -21.10 47.10
CA ASP A 115 52.27 -20.74 45.97
C ASP A 115 52.01 -19.26 45.62
N PRO A 116 52.88 -18.35 46.10
CA PRO A 116 52.70 -16.91 45.88
C PRO A 116 52.68 -16.55 44.40
N TYR A 117 53.48 -17.25 43.59
CA TYR A 117 53.62 -17.00 42.16
C TYR A 117 52.36 -17.44 41.41
N ASP A 118 51.92 -18.68 41.62
CA ASP A 118 50.72 -19.23 40.98
C ASP A 118 49.46 -18.44 41.38
N PHE A 119 49.35 -18.01 42.64
CA PHE A 119 48.26 -17.14 43.09
C PHE A 119 48.21 -15.84 42.27
N LEU A 120 49.33 -15.12 42.19
CA LEU A 120 49.41 -13.84 41.48
C LEU A 120 49.08 -14.02 39.99
N ILE A 121 49.65 -15.03 39.33
CA ILE A 121 49.40 -15.29 37.91
C ILE A 121 47.93 -15.66 37.66
N LYS A 122 47.33 -16.52 38.49
CA LYS A 122 45.91 -16.91 38.36
C LYS A 122 44.97 -15.74 38.65
N LYS A 123 45.30 -14.90 39.64
CA LYS A 123 44.49 -13.74 39.99
C LYS A 123 44.55 -12.69 38.89
N MET A 124 45.74 -12.33 38.40
CA MET A 124 45.92 -11.37 37.31
C MET A 124 45.34 -11.86 35.97
N ALA A 125 45.29 -13.18 35.75
CA ALA A 125 44.61 -13.75 34.59
C ALA A 125 43.09 -13.53 34.60
N ARG A 126 42.49 -13.29 35.77
CA ARG A 126 41.04 -13.13 35.94
C ARG A 126 40.56 -11.67 36.03
N LEU A 127 41.45 -10.74 36.39
CA LEU A 127 41.10 -9.32 36.58
C LEU A 127 40.87 -8.58 35.26
N LYS A 128 39.90 -7.66 35.24
CA LYS A 128 39.67 -6.75 34.10
C LYS A 128 40.76 -5.67 34.04
N LEU A 129 40.92 -4.99 32.90
CA LEU A 129 41.93 -3.94 32.74
C LEU A 129 41.83 -2.85 33.82
N ASP A 130 40.61 -2.40 34.10
CA ASP A 130 40.33 -1.35 35.11
C ASP A 130 40.69 -1.81 36.55
N GLU A 131 40.75 -3.12 36.81
CA GLU A 131 41.17 -3.70 38.08
C GLU A 131 42.66 -4.03 38.12
N LEU A 132 43.29 -4.16 36.95
CA LEU A 132 44.74 -4.33 36.81
C LEU A 132 45.46 -3.01 37.07
N ASP A 133 44.89 -1.86 36.71
CA ASP A 133 45.52 -0.53 36.81
C ASP A 133 46.17 -0.24 38.19
N PRO A 134 45.50 -0.40 39.34
CA PRO A 134 46.10 -0.11 40.65
C PRO A 134 47.19 -1.14 41.03
N LEU A 135 46.93 -2.42 40.75
CA LEU A 135 47.89 -3.52 40.97
C LEU A 135 49.16 -3.30 40.16
N TYR A 136 48.99 -2.79 38.95
CA TYR A 136 50.01 -2.51 37.97
C TYR A 136 50.85 -1.26 38.29
N VAL A 137 50.22 -0.12 38.64
CA VAL A 137 50.94 1.10 39.10
C VAL A 137 51.86 0.73 40.25
N THR A 138 51.39 -0.18 41.10
CA THR A 138 52.20 -0.71 42.17
C THR A 138 53.31 -1.62 41.65
N LEU A 139 53.02 -2.62 40.81
CA LEU A 139 54.00 -3.58 40.30
C LEU A 139 55.14 -2.94 39.48
N ILE A 140 54.83 -1.94 38.65
CA ILE A 140 55.84 -1.11 38.01
C ILE A 140 56.62 -0.29 39.04
N GLY A 141 55.94 0.24 40.06
CA GLY A 141 56.57 0.98 41.15
C GLY A 141 57.44 0.13 42.08
N MET A 142 57.30 -1.20 42.08
CA MET A 142 57.98 -2.13 43.01
C MET A 142 59.46 -2.34 42.70
N ASN A 143 59.87 -2.44 41.43
CA ASN A 143 61.22 -2.89 41.06
C ASN A 143 62.05 -1.83 40.28
N ARG A 144 63.27 -1.56 40.76
CA ARG A 144 64.26 -0.71 40.07
C ARG A 144 65.22 -1.60 39.29
N TYR A 145 64.86 -1.92 38.06
CA TYR A 145 65.77 -2.58 37.13
C TYR A 145 66.85 -1.60 36.67
N ALA A 146 68.11 -2.08 36.55
CA ALA A 146 69.20 -1.27 36.02
C ALA A 146 68.89 -0.86 34.58
N ASP A 147 69.36 0.32 34.18
CA ASP A 147 69.19 0.79 32.80
C ASP A 147 69.86 -0.21 31.83
N ASN A 148 69.23 -0.46 30.69
CA ASN A 148 69.62 -1.46 29.67
C ASN A 148 69.39 -2.95 30.04
N THR A 149 68.56 -3.26 31.04
CA THR A 149 68.13 -4.65 31.30
C THR A 149 66.86 -5.02 30.51
N PRO A 150 66.68 -6.30 30.13
CA PRO A 150 65.44 -6.80 29.50
C PRO A 150 64.18 -6.50 30.34
N GLU A 151 64.32 -6.55 31.66
CA GLU A 151 63.23 -6.27 32.61
C GLU A 151 62.86 -4.77 32.61
N LYS A 152 63.82 -3.88 32.37
CA LYS A 152 63.56 -2.44 32.21
C LYS A 152 62.82 -2.13 30.90
N ASP A 153 63.20 -2.80 29.81
CA ASP A 153 62.51 -2.69 28.52
C ASP A 153 61.07 -3.22 28.62
N LEU A 154 60.87 -4.37 29.28
CA LEU A 154 59.53 -4.90 29.58
C LEU A 154 58.71 -3.93 30.43
N GLN A 155 59.31 -3.29 31.45
CA GLN A 155 58.64 -2.28 32.27
C GLN A 155 58.23 -1.05 31.44
N GLN A 156 59.05 -0.61 30.49
CA GLN A 156 58.71 0.48 29.56
C GLN A 156 57.63 0.09 28.55
N LYS A 157 57.65 -1.15 28.05
CA LYS A 157 56.59 -1.72 27.18
C LYS A 157 55.25 -1.86 27.93
N LEU A 158 55.29 -2.24 29.19
CA LEU A 158 54.12 -2.27 30.07
C LEU A 158 53.59 -0.84 30.27
N SER A 159 54.47 0.12 30.63
CA SER A 159 54.16 1.57 30.73
C SER A 159 53.51 2.16 29.49
N SER A 160 54.03 1.82 28.31
CA SER A 160 53.45 2.27 27.04
C SER A 160 52.15 1.55 26.68
N SER A 161 51.94 0.29 27.07
CA SER A 161 50.70 -0.47 26.81
C SER A 161 49.47 0.15 27.49
N PHE A 162 49.63 0.76 28.66
CA PHE A 162 48.54 1.52 29.29
C PHE A 162 48.32 2.88 28.63
N ARG A 163 49.37 3.52 28.10
CA ARG A 163 49.23 4.71 27.23
C ARG A 163 48.61 4.37 25.86
N ILE A 164 48.75 3.14 25.38
CA ILE A 164 48.10 2.62 24.16
C ILE A 164 46.57 2.55 24.31
N HIS A 165 46.04 2.52 25.54
CA HIS A 165 44.59 2.64 25.76
C HIS A 165 44.02 3.97 25.20
N GLU A 166 44.86 5.00 25.04
CA GLU A 166 44.51 6.31 24.47
C GLU A 166 44.83 6.40 22.95
N GLN A 167 45.45 5.39 22.34
CA GLN A 167 45.87 5.45 20.94
C GLN A 167 44.72 5.14 19.97
N THR A 168 44.44 6.10 19.08
CA THR A 168 43.39 6.06 18.07
C THR A 168 43.58 5.00 16.98
N ALA A 169 44.83 4.58 16.70
CA ALA A 169 45.14 3.66 15.60
C ALA A 169 44.68 2.20 15.87
N GLY A 170 44.81 1.73 17.11
CA GLY A 170 44.33 0.39 17.51
C GLY A 170 42.81 0.31 17.47
N LEU A 171 42.13 1.31 18.04
CA LEU A 171 40.67 1.43 18.01
C LEU A 171 40.13 1.52 16.57
N ALA A 172 40.81 2.26 15.68
CA ALA A 172 40.41 2.35 14.27
C ALA A 172 40.46 1.01 13.54
N THR A 173 41.46 0.18 13.83
CA THR A 173 41.61 -1.14 13.23
C THR A 173 40.50 -2.08 13.72
N ILE A 174 40.22 -2.07 15.02
CA ILE A 174 39.14 -2.87 15.62
C ILE A 174 37.78 -2.41 15.09
N LEU A 175 37.53 -1.10 15.04
CA LEU A 175 36.29 -0.54 14.47
C LEU A 175 36.09 -0.97 13.03
N ARG A 176 37.10 -0.85 12.15
CA ARG A 176 37.01 -1.33 10.77
C ARG A 176 36.60 -2.80 10.68
N LYS A 177 37.18 -3.65 11.54
CA LYS A 177 36.84 -5.09 11.61
C LYS A 177 35.40 -5.32 12.10
N THR A 178 35.00 -4.68 13.20
CA THR A 178 33.67 -4.81 13.80
C THR A 178 32.57 -4.34 12.85
N PHE A 179 32.78 -3.19 12.19
CA PHE A 179 31.87 -2.65 11.20
C PHE A 179 31.78 -3.55 9.96
N SER A 180 32.93 -4.06 9.45
CA SER A 180 32.94 -5.00 8.33
C SER A 180 32.19 -6.30 8.63
N GLN A 181 32.30 -6.84 9.85
CA GLN A 181 31.56 -8.03 10.28
C GLN A 181 30.05 -7.78 10.37
N ALA A 182 29.64 -6.56 10.71
CA ALA A 182 28.25 -6.13 10.68
C ALA A 182 27.73 -5.82 9.25
N GLY A 183 28.52 -6.09 8.20
CA GLY A 183 28.15 -5.80 6.82
C GLY A 183 28.17 -4.31 6.47
N ARG A 184 28.86 -3.49 7.27
CA ARG A 184 28.92 -2.02 7.15
C ARG A 184 30.38 -1.60 6.94
N PRO A 185 30.84 -1.24 5.73
CA PRO A 185 32.22 -0.76 5.57
C PRO A 185 32.39 0.56 6.34
N PHE A 186 33.30 0.58 7.31
CA PHE A 186 33.61 1.78 8.09
C PHE A 186 34.26 2.84 7.21
N GLN A 187 33.49 3.85 6.80
CA GLN A 187 33.98 5.06 6.16
C GLN A 187 33.86 6.21 7.16
N GLY A 188 34.81 6.26 8.09
CA GLY A 188 34.74 7.21 9.20
C GLY A 188 36.08 7.68 9.71
N ASN A 189 36.07 8.84 10.36
CA ASN A 189 37.23 9.41 11.03
C ASN A 189 37.03 9.31 12.54
N ILE A 190 38.08 8.87 13.25
CA ILE A 190 38.11 8.78 14.71
C ILE A 190 39.01 9.89 15.22
N ARG A 191 38.48 10.72 16.12
CA ARG A 191 39.25 11.76 16.81
C ARG A 191 39.19 11.51 18.29
N CYS A 192 40.36 11.54 18.94
CA CYS A 192 40.48 11.49 20.38
C CYS A 192 40.75 12.91 20.90
N TYR A 193 40.03 13.28 21.94
CA TYR A 193 40.14 14.54 22.63
C TYR A 193 40.52 14.24 24.08
N ASN A 194 41.52 14.94 24.61
CA ASN A 194 42.01 14.71 25.98
C ASN A 194 41.00 15.16 27.05
N ASP A 195 40.05 16.01 26.69
CA ASP A 195 38.97 16.47 27.58
C ASP A 195 37.66 16.67 26.79
N ILE A 196 36.52 16.43 27.45
CA ILE A 196 35.17 16.65 26.90
C ILE A 196 35.03 18.08 26.38
N SER A 197 35.53 19.07 27.14
CA SER A 197 35.40 20.48 26.77
C SER A 197 36.14 20.81 25.48
N SER A 198 37.19 20.07 25.16
CA SER A 198 37.97 20.26 23.93
C SER A 198 37.26 19.78 22.66
N VAL A 199 36.19 19.01 22.79
CA VAL A 199 35.34 18.56 21.68
C VAL A 199 34.57 19.73 21.08
N TYR A 200 33.96 20.59 21.93
CA TYR A 200 33.16 21.74 21.49
C TYR A 200 33.92 23.09 21.55
N ASN A 201 35.00 23.22 22.33
CA ASN A 201 35.79 24.48 22.41
C ASN A 201 36.86 24.65 21.30
N LYS A 202 37.20 23.61 20.52
CA LYS A 202 38.16 23.71 19.40
C LYS A 202 37.51 23.43 18.04
N PRO A 203 36.65 24.32 17.51
CA PRO A 203 36.01 24.11 16.21
C PRO A 203 36.97 24.21 15.00
N LYS A 204 38.23 24.67 15.18
CA LYS A 204 39.11 25.06 14.05
C LYS A 204 39.87 23.95 13.30
N LYS A 205 39.76 22.66 13.67
CA LYS A 205 40.50 21.57 12.97
C LYS A 205 39.67 20.35 12.57
N ILE A 206 38.36 20.37 12.76
CA ILE A 206 37.50 19.41 12.06
C ILE A 206 37.32 19.99 10.67
N ASN A 207 38.08 19.47 9.68
CA ASN A 207 37.80 19.73 8.26
C ASN A 207 36.42 19.12 7.97
N LEU A 208 35.38 19.87 8.34
CA LEU A 208 34.01 19.71 7.90
C LEU A 208 34.02 20.22 6.46
N THR A 209 34.51 19.39 5.54
CA THR A 209 34.36 19.64 4.11
C THR A 209 32.92 19.34 3.73
N GLN A 210 32.02 20.25 4.10
CA GLN A 210 30.79 20.58 3.42
C GLN A 210 30.31 21.89 4.03
N GLU A 211 30.26 22.91 3.18
CA GLU A 211 30.01 24.32 3.51
C GLU A 211 28.73 24.50 4.34
N ASN A 212 28.77 25.50 5.23
CA ASN A 212 27.67 26.00 6.06
C ASN A 212 27.37 25.25 7.37
N VAL A 213 28.35 25.22 8.28
CA VAL A 213 28.00 25.35 9.71
C VAL A 213 27.93 26.84 10.00
N SER A 214 26.72 27.36 10.21
CA SER A 214 26.51 28.74 10.66
C SER A 214 27.29 28.96 11.96
N GLN A 215 28.27 29.88 11.91
CA GLN A 215 29.17 30.22 13.02
C GLN A 215 28.42 30.59 14.32
N GLU A 216 27.13 30.91 14.24
CA GLU A 216 26.25 31.27 15.36
C GLU A 216 25.81 30.09 16.25
N SER A 217 25.70 28.87 15.72
CA SER A 217 25.27 27.70 16.52
C SER A 217 26.41 27.15 17.41
N VAL A 218 27.65 27.33 16.97
CA VAL A 218 28.86 26.90 17.70
C VAL A 218 29.27 27.93 18.76
N SER A 219 28.98 29.22 18.55
CA SER A 219 29.30 30.30 19.51
C SER A 219 28.49 30.27 20.80
N VAL A 220 27.37 29.53 20.85
CA VAL A 220 26.56 29.37 22.07
C VAL A 220 27.25 28.44 23.09
N PHE A 221 28.12 27.54 22.61
CA PHE A 221 28.74 26.50 23.45
C PHE A 221 30.16 26.83 23.92
N SER A 222 30.82 27.85 23.33
CA SER A 222 32.18 28.25 23.67
C SER A 222 32.25 29.14 24.92
N GLY A 223 31.79 28.61 26.05
CA GLY A 223 32.11 29.13 27.37
C GLY A 223 33.31 28.39 27.92
N SER A 224 34.49 29.00 27.87
CA SER A 224 35.72 28.53 28.50
C SER A 224 35.58 28.55 30.02
N ASP A 225 34.92 27.56 30.60
CA ASP A 225 34.90 27.42 32.04
C ASP A 225 35.18 25.98 32.44
N ASN A 226 36.44 25.74 32.82
CA ASN A 226 36.90 24.46 33.37
C ASN A 226 36.21 24.13 34.72
N SER A 227 35.39 25.02 35.25
CA SER A 227 34.66 24.91 36.52
C SER A 227 33.29 24.20 36.44
N ARG A 228 32.84 23.81 35.24
CA ARG A 228 31.54 23.14 35.06
C ARG A 228 31.59 21.68 35.50
N SER A 229 30.59 21.27 36.28
CA SER A 229 30.45 19.88 36.71
C SER A 229 30.43 18.91 35.52
N LEU A 230 30.92 17.69 35.74
CA LEU A 230 30.96 16.63 34.72
C LEU A 230 29.59 16.38 34.06
N ALA A 231 28.50 16.50 34.82
CA ALA A 231 27.13 16.36 34.30
C ALA A 231 26.81 17.41 33.21
N ILE A 232 27.15 18.68 33.47
CA ILE A 232 26.95 19.77 32.51
C ILE A 232 27.81 19.57 31.26
N LYS A 233 29.06 19.10 31.42
CA LYS A 233 29.95 18.78 30.30
C LYS A 233 29.39 17.65 29.42
N LEU A 234 28.76 16.64 30.01
CA LEU A 234 28.11 15.53 29.30
C LEU A 234 26.84 15.97 28.55
N ASP A 235 26.02 16.82 29.16
CA ASP A 235 24.82 17.37 28.51
C ASP A 235 25.18 18.25 27.31
N LEU A 236 26.21 19.07 27.43
CA LEU A 236 26.72 19.90 26.32
C LEU A 236 27.31 19.04 25.20
N LEU A 237 28.02 17.97 25.53
CA LEU A 237 28.53 17.01 24.55
C LEU A 237 27.38 16.37 23.77
N LYS A 238 26.31 15.96 24.46
CA LYS A 238 25.12 15.37 23.85
C LYS A 238 24.43 16.37 22.92
N ALA A 239 24.17 17.59 23.39
CA ALA A 239 23.55 18.64 22.58
C ALA A 239 24.37 18.98 21.33
N PHE A 240 25.69 18.99 21.44
CA PHE A 240 26.60 19.21 20.31
C PHE A 240 26.53 18.06 19.29
N THR A 241 26.56 16.79 19.73
CA THR A 241 26.40 15.64 18.82
C THR A 241 25.03 15.61 18.15
N ASP A 242 23.97 15.95 18.87
CA ASP A 242 22.61 16.01 18.32
C ASP A 242 22.52 17.08 17.21
N SER A 243 23.16 18.24 17.41
CA SER A 243 23.24 19.29 16.40
C SER A 243 24.03 18.86 15.15
N LEU A 244 25.14 18.13 15.32
CA LEU A 244 25.88 17.55 14.19
C LEU A 244 25.06 16.49 13.44
N ASN A 245 24.25 15.70 14.15
CA ASN A 245 23.38 14.68 13.56
C ASN A 245 22.17 15.27 12.83
N GLN A 246 21.85 16.54 13.02
CA GLN A 246 20.87 17.22 12.18
C GLN A 246 21.45 17.64 10.82
N LEU A 247 22.78 17.63 10.67
CA LEU A 247 23.49 18.13 9.49
C LEU A 247 23.98 16.96 8.60
N GLY A 248 23.41 16.84 7.40
CA GLY A 248 23.90 15.97 6.33
C GLY A 248 23.76 14.45 6.57
N ASP A 249 24.46 13.68 5.73
CA ASP A 249 24.40 12.21 5.64
C ASP A 249 25.35 11.49 6.61
N SER A 250 26.06 12.23 7.47
CA SER A 250 27.02 11.65 8.41
C SER A 250 26.39 11.48 9.79
N THR A 251 26.67 10.35 10.43
CA THR A 251 26.27 10.07 11.81
C THR A 251 27.47 10.28 12.72
N PHE A 252 27.34 11.19 13.69
CA PHE A 252 28.33 11.52 14.70
C PHE A 252 27.95 10.87 16.03
N VAL A 253 28.89 10.15 16.64
CA VAL A 253 28.72 9.53 17.95
C VAL A 253 29.91 9.91 18.82
N ALA A 254 29.65 10.52 19.97
CA ALA A 254 30.66 10.79 20.98
C ALA A 254 30.58 9.78 22.12
N LYS A 255 31.75 9.33 22.61
CA LYS A 255 31.86 8.45 23.76
C LYS A 255 32.95 8.91 24.73
N PRO A 256 32.58 9.38 25.95
CA PRO A 256 33.54 9.69 27.01
C PRO A 256 34.08 8.41 27.66
N LEU A 257 35.35 8.44 28.06
CA LEU A 257 36.06 7.32 28.69
C LEU A 257 36.21 7.56 30.19
N LEU A 258 35.24 7.07 30.97
CA LEU A 258 35.16 7.28 32.42
C LEU A 258 35.95 6.22 33.21
N TYR A 259 37.23 6.01 32.90
CA TYR A 259 37.97 4.84 33.40
C TYR A 259 38.86 5.08 34.63
N ASP A 260 39.27 6.31 34.90
CA ASP A 260 40.17 6.60 36.03
C ASP A 260 39.44 7.45 37.08
N VAL A 261 39.45 6.99 38.33
CA VAL A 261 38.96 7.76 39.47
C VAL A 261 39.74 9.08 39.58
N ASN A 262 41.04 9.10 39.22
CA ASN A 262 41.81 10.34 39.13
C ASN A 262 41.28 11.26 38.01
N ASN A 263 40.88 10.73 36.85
CA ASN A 263 40.30 11.54 35.77
C ASN A 263 38.93 12.14 36.15
N ILE A 264 38.17 11.43 36.98
CA ILE A 264 36.90 11.91 37.56
C ILE A 264 37.18 13.01 38.60
N LEU A 265 38.27 12.89 39.37
CA LEU A 265 38.69 13.86 40.38
C LEU A 265 39.39 15.10 39.79
N THR A 266 40.07 14.98 38.63
CA THR A 266 40.73 16.08 37.91
C THR A 266 39.85 16.71 36.84
N GLU A 267 38.62 16.24 36.65
CA GLU A 267 37.65 16.64 35.63
C GLU A 267 38.14 16.58 34.16
N THR A 268 39.21 15.82 33.90
CA THR A 268 39.78 15.65 32.56
C THR A 268 39.38 14.29 32.00
N VAL A 269 38.29 14.25 31.23
CA VAL A 269 37.75 12.99 30.69
C VAL A 269 38.04 12.88 29.20
N PRO A 270 38.92 11.95 28.78
CA PRO A 270 39.18 11.75 27.37
C PRO A 270 37.92 11.26 26.64
N THR A 271 37.66 11.80 25.45
CA THR A 271 36.44 11.56 24.68
C THR A 271 36.77 11.21 23.24
N PHE A 272 36.20 10.11 22.74
CA PHE A 272 36.25 9.78 21.32
C PHE A 272 35.07 10.41 20.60
N LEU A 273 35.34 11.10 19.49
CA LEU A 273 34.33 11.51 18.52
C LEU A 273 34.49 10.64 17.27
N LEU A 274 33.46 9.86 16.98
CA LEU A 274 33.34 9.03 15.79
C LEU A 274 32.46 9.74 14.77
N SER A 275 32.96 9.94 13.56
CA SER A 275 32.14 10.34 12.42
C SER A 275 32.06 9.15 11.47
N VAL A 276 30.85 8.65 11.22
CA VAL A 276 30.58 7.56 10.27
C VAL A 276 29.78 8.13 9.11
N HIS A 277 30.32 8.05 7.90
CA HIS A 277 29.56 8.40 6.71
C HIS A 277 28.53 7.31 6.42
N THR A 278 27.26 7.67 6.45
CA THR A 278 26.13 6.77 6.22
C THR A 278 25.43 7.19 4.94
N PRO A 279 25.77 6.58 3.78
CA PRO A 279 25.24 7.05 2.50
C PRO A 279 23.71 6.98 2.50
N SER A 280 23.05 8.04 2.04
CA SER A 280 21.59 8.17 1.93
C SER A 280 20.91 7.03 1.15
N THR A 281 21.64 6.35 0.27
CA THR A 281 21.20 5.13 -0.43
C THR A 281 20.85 3.98 0.51
N TRP A 282 21.50 3.89 1.68
CA TRP A 282 21.23 2.86 2.66
C TRP A 282 19.92 3.11 3.42
N ILE A 283 19.70 4.35 3.85
CA ILE A 283 18.44 4.78 4.47
C ILE A 283 17.29 4.58 3.47
N GLY A 284 17.51 4.92 2.20
CA GLY A 284 16.56 4.66 1.11
C GLY A 284 16.20 3.18 0.93
N LYS A 285 17.19 2.26 1.03
CA LYS A 285 16.92 0.81 0.99
C LYS A 285 16.10 0.33 2.18
N GLN A 286 16.38 0.83 3.38
CA GLN A 286 15.60 0.47 4.58
C GLN A 286 14.15 0.95 4.48
N MET A 287 13.92 2.12 3.89
CA MET A 287 12.58 2.69 3.70
C MET A 287 11.83 2.12 2.48
N SER A 288 12.54 1.45 1.55
CA SER A 288 11.99 1.02 0.26
C SER A 288 10.67 0.23 0.39
N ALA A 289 10.60 -0.75 1.29
CA ALA A 289 9.40 -1.56 1.50
C ALA A 289 8.18 -0.72 1.92
N GLY A 290 8.38 0.27 2.80
CA GLY A 290 7.31 1.16 3.24
C GLY A 290 6.88 2.13 2.14
N ILE A 291 7.83 2.62 1.34
CA ILE A 291 7.56 3.45 0.15
C ILE A 291 6.71 2.67 -0.85
N PHE A 292 7.13 1.46 -1.23
CA PHE A 292 6.39 0.61 -2.15
C PHE A 292 4.99 0.29 -1.63
N GLY A 293 4.84 -0.06 -0.35
CA GLY A 293 3.53 -0.32 0.25
C GLY A 293 2.60 0.90 0.19
N SER A 294 3.13 2.09 0.44
CA SER A 294 2.39 3.35 0.38
C SER A 294 1.91 3.69 -1.04
N PHE A 295 2.78 3.52 -2.05
CA PHE A 295 2.41 3.70 -3.46
C PHE A 295 1.37 2.68 -3.92
N ALA A 296 1.51 1.41 -3.52
CA ALA A 296 0.53 0.38 -3.86
C ALA A 296 -0.86 0.70 -3.29
N LEU A 297 -0.94 1.17 -2.05
CA LEU A 297 -2.19 1.60 -1.43
C LEU A 297 -2.81 2.80 -2.16
N MET A 298 -2.01 3.77 -2.60
CA MET A 298 -2.48 4.92 -3.38
C MET A 298 -3.11 4.49 -4.71
N ILE A 299 -2.44 3.60 -5.44
CA ILE A 299 -2.95 3.06 -6.71
C ILE A 299 -4.26 2.30 -6.47
N PHE A 300 -4.34 1.49 -5.41
CA PHE A 300 -5.54 0.77 -5.05
C PHE A 300 -6.73 1.71 -4.78
N ILE A 301 -6.53 2.76 -3.98
CA ILE A 301 -7.57 3.76 -3.70
C ILE A 301 -8.00 4.48 -4.99
N MET A 302 -7.05 4.84 -5.85
CA MET A 302 -7.34 5.49 -7.13
C MET A 302 -8.23 4.62 -8.03
N LEU A 303 -7.89 3.33 -8.16
CA LEU A 303 -8.68 2.37 -8.95
C LEU A 303 -10.09 2.18 -8.37
N ALA A 304 -10.22 2.09 -7.04
CA ALA A 304 -11.52 1.98 -6.39
C ALA A 304 -12.41 3.21 -6.63
N LEU A 305 -11.84 4.42 -6.56
CA LEU A 305 -12.55 5.67 -6.85
C LEU A 305 -12.99 5.75 -8.33
N LEU A 306 -12.13 5.33 -9.27
CA LEU A 306 -12.49 5.27 -10.69
C LEU A 306 -13.63 4.29 -10.97
N TYR A 307 -13.58 3.11 -10.37
CA TYR A 307 -14.65 2.12 -10.48
C TYR A 307 -15.98 2.64 -9.92
N MET A 308 -15.95 3.27 -8.74
CA MET A 308 -17.13 3.89 -8.13
C MET A 308 -17.70 5.00 -9.02
N TYR A 309 -16.86 5.84 -9.62
CA TYR A 309 -17.28 6.89 -10.54
C TYR A 309 -18.01 6.34 -11.76
N GLN A 310 -17.45 5.33 -12.42
CA GLN A 310 -18.10 4.68 -13.56
C GLN A 310 -19.45 4.07 -13.18
N THR A 311 -19.53 3.45 -12.00
CA THR A 311 -20.76 2.85 -11.48
C THR A 311 -21.86 3.90 -11.29
N ILE A 312 -21.52 5.04 -10.69
CA ILE A 312 -22.47 6.14 -10.48
C ILE A 312 -23.00 6.69 -11.81
N LEU A 313 -22.14 6.82 -12.82
CA LEU A 313 -22.56 7.29 -14.15
C LEU A 313 -23.55 6.33 -14.81
N LYS A 314 -23.26 5.02 -14.79
CA LYS A 314 -24.16 3.98 -15.32
C LYS A 314 -25.52 3.99 -14.60
N GLN A 315 -25.52 4.07 -13.28
CA GLN A 315 -26.75 4.15 -12.48
C GLN A 315 -27.58 5.38 -12.83
N LYS A 316 -26.93 6.53 -13.05
CA LYS A 316 -27.61 7.77 -13.42
C LYS A 316 -28.21 7.71 -14.82
N GLN A 317 -27.50 7.13 -15.80
CA GLN A 317 -28.04 6.91 -17.15
C GLN A 317 -29.30 6.04 -17.09
N LEU A 318 -29.22 4.92 -16.38
CA LEU A 318 -30.36 4.02 -16.18
C LEU A 318 -31.53 4.72 -15.46
N SER A 319 -31.24 5.54 -14.45
CA SER A 319 -32.26 6.32 -13.75
C SER A 319 -32.94 7.34 -14.64
N ASN A 320 -32.22 8.00 -15.55
CA ASN A 320 -32.81 8.93 -16.51
C ASN A 320 -33.72 8.19 -17.48
N LEU A 321 -33.25 7.11 -18.08
CA LEU A 321 -34.04 6.26 -18.98
C LEU A 321 -35.32 5.74 -18.30
N LYS A 322 -35.22 5.32 -17.03
CA LYS A 322 -36.37 4.91 -16.21
C LYS A 322 -37.37 6.06 -16.02
N ASN A 323 -36.90 7.27 -15.71
CA ASN A 323 -37.78 8.42 -15.52
C ASN A 323 -38.49 8.82 -16.82
N ASP A 324 -37.76 8.83 -17.94
CA ASP A 324 -38.32 9.11 -19.26
C ASP A 324 -39.37 8.06 -19.65
N PHE A 325 -39.13 6.79 -19.31
CA PHE A 325 -40.10 5.72 -19.46
C PHE A 325 -41.37 5.92 -18.63
N ILE A 326 -41.25 6.24 -17.34
CA ILE A 326 -42.41 6.48 -16.47
C ILE A 326 -43.24 7.65 -16.99
N SER A 327 -42.57 8.73 -17.43
CA SER A 327 -43.22 9.88 -18.06
C SER A 327 -43.99 9.47 -19.31
N ASN A 328 -43.34 8.72 -20.21
CA ASN A 328 -43.93 8.26 -21.47
C ASN A 328 -45.11 7.31 -21.24
N ILE A 329 -44.98 6.34 -20.32
CA ILE A 329 -46.07 5.42 -19.98
C ILE A 329 -47.27 6.18 -19.41
N SER A 330 -47.02 7.17 -18.55
CA SER A 330 -48.10 7.97 -17.98
C SER A 330 -48.89 8.68 -19.08
N HIS A 331 -48.21 9.20 -20.10
CA HIS A 331 -48.86 9.82 -21.25
C HIS A 331 -49.63 8.81 -22.10
N GLU A 332 -49.02 7.68 -22.44
CA GLU A 332 -49.61 6.62 -23.26
C GLU A 332 -50.78 5.89 -22.58
N LEU A 333 -50.84 5.87 -21.25
CA LEU A 333 -52.00 5.37 -20.50
C LEU A 333 -53.13 6.40 -20.41
N LYS A 334 -52.81 7.70 -20.27
CA LYS A 334 -53.83 8.76 -20.16
C LYS A 334 -54.70 8.87 -21.41
N THR A 335 -54.11 8.74 -22.60
CA THR A 335 -54.85 8.86 -23.87
C THR A 335 -55.98 7.83 -24.03
N PRO A 336 -55.74 6.50 -23.98
CA PRO A 336 -56.80 5.51 -24.12
C PRO A 336 -57.82 5.59 -22.98
N ILE A 337 -57.39 5.93 -21.76
CA ILE A 337 -58.32 6.18 -20.63
C ILE A 337 -59.26 7.35 -20.96
N ALA A 338 -58.73 8.46 -21.47
CA ALA A 338 -59.54 9.62 -21.84
C ALA A 338 -60.49 9.31 -23.00
N THR A 339 -60.03 8.57 -24.02
CA THR A 339 -60.86 8.16 -25.17
C THR A 339 -61.98 7.20 -24.75
N ALA A 340 -61.67 6.19 -23.93
CA ALA A 340 -62.67 5.27 -23.39
C ALA A 340 -63.68 6.01 -22.51
N LEU A 341 -63.21 6.93 -21.66
CA LEU A 341 -64.09 7.76 -20.83
C LEU A 341 -65.00 8.65 -21.69
N ALA A 342 -64.49 9.25 -22.75
CA ALA A 342 -65.29 10.06 -23.68
C ALA A 342 -66.35 9.23 -24.41
N ALA A 343 -66.02 8.01 -24.85
CA ALA A 343 -66.97 7.09 -25.46
C ALA A 343 -68.09 6.66 -24.48
N VAL A 344 -67.72 6.36 -23.22
CA VAL A 344 -68.68 6.03 -22.15
C VAL A 344 -69.54 7.23 -21.76
N GLN A 345 -68.96 8.43 -21.70
CA GLN A 345 -69.73 9.67 -21.48
C GLN A 345 -70.69 9.94 -22.63
N GLY A 346 -70.25 9.74 -23.88
CA GLY A 346 -71.12 9.81 -25.06
C GLY A 346 -72.33 8.87 -24.92
N LEU A 347 -72.10 7.61 -24.54
CA LEU A 347 -73.17 6.65 -24.26
C LEU A 347 -74.13 7.08 -23.15
N LYS A 348 -73.66 7.87 -22.17
CA LYS A 348 -74.49 8.37 -21.06
C LYS A 348 -75.36 9.57 -21.45
N PHE A 349 -74.88 10.41 -22.37
CA PHE A 349 -75.58 11.64 -22.79
C PHE A 349 -76.50 11.43 -24.01
N PHE A 350 -76.25 10.42 -24.84
CA PHE A 350 -77.14 10.06 -25.94
C PHE A 350 -78.23 9.10 -25.47
N ASP A 351 -79.48 9.38 -25.84
CA ASP A 351 -80.59 8.47 -25.61
C ASP A 351 -80.40 7.22 -26.48
N LEU A 352 -80.06 6.09 -25.84
CA LEU A 352 -79.70 4.82 -26.49
C LEU A 352 -80.80 4.30 -27.43
N GLY A 353 -82.04 4.77 -27.25
CA GLY A 353 -83.18 4.44 -28.10
C GLY A 353 -83.24 5.15 -29.46
N GLN A 354 -82.54 6.28 -29.66
CA GLN A 354 -82.65 7.06 -30.91
C GLN A 354 -81.64 6.68 -32.00
N ASN A 355 -80.51 6.04 -31.67
CA ASN A 355 -79.51 5.67 -32.67
C ASN A 355 -78.63 4.47 -32.24
N PRO A 356 -79.12 3.23 -32.40
CA PRO A 356 -78.42 2.01 -31.93
C PRO A 356 -77.06 1.79 -32.61
N GLU A 357 -76.86 2.25 -33.84
CA GLU A 357 -75.57 2.15 -34.54
C GLU A 357 -74.48 3.01 -33.88
N LYS A 358 -74.80 4.25 -33.46
CA LYS A 358 -73.87 5.10 -32.73
C LYS A 358 -73.52 4.53 -31.35
N ALA A 359 -74.50 3.96 -30.66
CA ALA A 359 -74.26 3.29 -29.37
C ALA A 359 -73.31 2.09 -29.52
N SER A 360 -73.53 1.26 -30.55
CA SER A 360 -72.64 0.12 -30.87
C SER A 360 -71.23 0.59 -31.22
N SER A 361 -71.09 1.67 -31.98
CA SER A 361 -69.80 2.29 -32.32
C SER A 361 -69.05 2.78 -31.08
N TYR A 362 -69.71 3.50 -30.17
CA TYR A 362 -69.09 3.95 -28.91
C TYR A 362 -68.69 2.79 -27.99
N LEU A 363 -69.53 1.76 -27.87
CA LEU A 363 -69.20 0.55 -27.10
C LEU A 363 -67.99 -0.18 -27.69
N THR A 364 -67.93 -0.31 -29.02
CA THR A 364 -66.81 -0.93 -29.72
C THR A 364 -65.52 -0.13 -29.52
N ALA A 365 -65.59 1.20 -29.63
CA ALA A 365 -64.44 2.07 -29.38
C ALA A 365 -63.94 1.98 -27.93
N ALA A 366 -64.85 2.01 -26.95
CA ALA A 366 -64.49 1.87 -25.53
C ALA A 366 -63.88 0.49 -25.23
N SER A 367 -64.49 -0.58 -25.75
CA SER A 367 -64.00 -1.95 -25.57
C SER A 367 -62.61 -2.15 -26.16
N SER A 368 -62.35 -1.62 -27.36
CA SER A 368 -61.04 -1.68 -28.01
C SER A 368 -59.96 -0.96 -27.19
N GLU A 369 -60.23 0.24 -26.66
CA GLU A 369 -59.25 0.96 -25.84
C GLU A 369 -59.00 0.29 -24.48
N ILE A 370 -60.02 -0.34 -23.87
CA ILE A 370 -59.85 -1.13 -22.64
C ILE A 370 -59.00 -2.38 -22.91
N GLN A 371 -59.26 -3.09 -24.01
CA GLN A 371 -58.46 -4.25 -24.40
C GLN A 371 -57.00 -3.86 -24.66
N ARG A 372 -56.78 -2.72 -25.32
CA ARG A 372 -55.45 -2.14 -25.53
C ARG A 372 -54.74 -1.81 -24.21
N LEU A 373 -55.46 -1.22 -23.25
CA LEU A 373 -54.94 -0.95 -21.90
C LEU A 373 -54.53 -2.23 -21.17
N SER A 374 -55.35 -3.29 -21.24
CA SER A 374 -55.05 -4.59 -20.64
C SER A 374 -53.75 -5.17 -21.20
N LEU A 375 -53.63 -5.22 -22.53
CA LEU A 375 -52.42 -5.72 -23.20
C LEU A 375 -51.17 -4.91 -22.83
N MET A 376 -51.32 -3.59 -22.62
CA MET A 376 -50.22 -2.74 -22.19
C MET A 376 -49.82 -3.03 -20.73
N ALA A 377 -50.79 -3.22 -19.83
CA ALA A 377 -50.54 -3.58 -18.44
C ALA A 377 -49.85 -4.95 -18.33
N ASP A 378 -50.32 -5.94 -19.08
CA ASP A 378 -49.72 -7.28 -19.13
C ASP A 378 -48.27 -7.22 -19.60
N LYS A 379 -47.97 -6.44 -20.65
CA LYS A 379 -46.60 -6.24 -21.11
C LYS A 379 -45.69 -5.64 -20.03
N ILE A 380 -46.18 -4.70 -19.23
CA ILE A 380 -45.41 -4.07 -18.14
C ILE A 380 -45.16 -5.07 -16.99
N LEU A 381 -46.20 -5.80 -16.58
CA LEU A 381 -46.11 -6.80 -15.51
C LEU A 381 -45.16 -7.94 -15.89
N ASN A 382 -45.28 -8.45 -17.12
CA ASN A 382 -44.45 -9.54 -17.62
C ASN A 382 -42.95 -9.22 -17.60
N ILE A 383 -42.56 -7.96 -17.83
CA ILE A 383 -41.16 -7.56 -17.74
C ILE A 383 -40.62 -7.73 -16.32
N SER A 384 -41.40 -7.36 -15.31
CA SER A 384 -40.99 -7.50 -13.91
C SER A 384 -40.87 -8.98 -13.53
N LEU A 385 -41.73 -9.84 -14.08
CA LEU A 385 -41.70 -11.28 -13.86
C LEU A 385 -40.46 -11.94 -14.51
N TYR A 386 -40.16 -11.62 -15.76
CA TYR A 386 -39.06 -12.24 -16.49
C TYR A 386 -37.67 -11.85 -15.97
N GLU A 387 -37.57 -10.65 -15.38
CA GLU A 387 -36.36 -10.15 -14.72
C GLU A 387 -36.07 -10.86 -13.39
N SER A 388 -37.04 -11.55 -12.80
CA SER A 388 -36.80 -12.29 -11.58
C SER A 388 -35.71 -13.35 -11.79
N PRO A 389 -34.72 -13.45 -10.88
CA PRO A 389 -33.76 -14.57 -10.88
C PRO A 389 -34.46 -15.93 -10.83
N SER A 390 -35.69 -15.98 -10.29
CA SER A 390 -36.50 -17.20 -10.20
C SER A 390 -37.28 -17.55 -11.48
N PHE A 391 -37.28 -16.70 -12.52
CA PHE A 391 -37.97 -17.03 -13.77
C PHE A 391 -37.18 -18.09 -14.55
N MET A 392 -37.75 -19.31 -14.57
CA MET A 392 -37.25 -20.46 -15.32
C MET A 392 -37.99 -20.58 -16.64
N LEU A 393 -37.25 -20.86 -17.71
CA LEU A 393 -37.82 -21.14 -19.03
C LEU A 393 -38.47 -22.53 -19.04
N SER A 394 -39.60 -22.66 -19.73
CA SER A 394 -40.24 -23.96 -19.96
C SER A 394 -39.71 -24.52 -21.29
N THR A 395 -38.51 -25.10 -21.26
CA THR A 395 -37.82 -25.56 -22.47
C THR A 395 -38.27 -26.95 -22.93
N GLU A 396 -38.60 -27.08 -24.21
CA GLU A 396 -38.98 -28.33 -24.87
C GLU A 396 -38.31 -28.43 -26.26
N ARG A 397 -38.31 -29.62 -26.86
CA ARG A 397 -37.95 -29.77 -28.29
C ARG A 397 -39.16 -29.45 -29.15
N PHE A 398 -39.00 -28.59 -30.13
CA PHE A 398 -40.09 -28.23 -31.03
C PHE A 398 -39.56 -27.85 -32.42
N ASP A 399 -40.44 -27.96 -33.43
CA ASP A 399 -40.17 -27.53 -34.79
C ASP A 399 -40.18 -25.98 -34.88
N PHE A 400 -38.99 -25.42 -35.01
CA PHE A 400 -38.73 -24.00 -35.17
C PHE A 400 -39.24 -23.46 -36.50
N LYS A 401 -39.15 -24.24 -37.59
CA LYS A 401 -39.66 -23.83 -38.90
C LYS A 401 -41.17 -23.70 -38.85
N ALA A 402 -41.87 -24.66 -38.26
CA ALA A 402 -43.32 -24.62 -38.09
C ALA A 402 -43.75 -23.42 -37.22
N MET A 403 -43.03 -23.14 -36.13
CA MET A 403 -43.29 -21.97 -35.28
C MET A 403 -43.11 -20.65 -36.06
N LEU A 404 -42.01 -20.49 -36.79
CA LEU A 404 -41.75 -19.31 -37.60
C LEU A 404 -42.81 -19.11 -38.68
N THR A 405 -43.18 -20.17 -39.39
CA THR A 405 -44.20 -20.13 -40.44
C THR A 405 -45.53 -19.65 -39.86
N GLY A 406 -45.95 -20.21 -38.72
CA GLY A 406 -47.19 -19.78 -38.05
C GLY A 406 -47.17 -18.32 -37.58
N VAL A 407 -46.02 -17.80 -37.12
CA VAL A 407 -45.87 -16.38 -36.77
C VAL A 407 -45.97 -15.49 -38.00
N VAL A 408 -45.30 -15.87 -39.10
CA VAL A 408 -45.31 -15.12 -40.37
C VAL A 408 -46.74 -15.04 -40.92
N ASP A 409 -47.44 -16.17 -41.00
CA ASP A 409 -48.82 -16.24 -41.51
C ASP A 409 -49.77 -15.37 -40.67
N THR A 410 -49.66 -15.48 -39.33
CA THR A 410 -50.49 -14.70 -38.40
C THR A 410 -50.23 -13.20 -38.54
N GLN A 411 -48.97 -12.79 -38.66
CA GLN A 411 -48.61 -11.38 -38.77
C GLN A 411 -49.02 -10.81 -40.13
N GLN A 412 -48.85 -11.55 -41.23
CA GLN A 412 -49.32 -11.11 -42.56
C GLN A 412 -50.84 -10.91 -42.62
N ALA A 413 -51.62 -11.74 -41.92
CA ALA A 413 -53.08 -11.61 -41.90
C ALA A 413 -53.61 -10.40 -41.11
N ARG A 414 -52.79 -9.74 -40.28
CA ARG A 414 -53.24 -8.80 -39.26
C ARG A 414 -53.19 -7.32 -39.66
N LEU A 415 -52.91 -6.97 -40.92
CA LEU A 415 -52.30 -5.67 -41.23
C LEU A 415 -53.19 -4.70 -42.01
N GLU A 416 -53.28 -3.47 -41.47
CA GLU A 416 -53.92 -2.30 -42.07
C GLU A 416 -53.05 -1.62 -43.17
N LYS A 417 -51.80 -2.08 -43.37
CA LYS A 417 -50.83 -1.57 -44.36
C LYS A 417 -50.12 -2.69 -45.13
N PRO A 418 -49.57 -2.44 -46.33
CA PRO A 418 -48.92 -3.48 -47.14
C PRO A 418 -47.64 -3.98 -46.46
N VAL A 419 -47.61 -5.27 -46.10
CA VAL A 419 -46.44 -5.90 -45.47
C VAL A 419 -46.11 -7.21 -46.16
N THR A 420 -44.86 -7.32 -46.62
CA THR A 420 -44.32 -8.53 -47.23
C THR A 420 -43.26 -9.12 -46.30
N ILE A 421 -43.54 -10.32 -45.79
CA ILE A 421 -42.60 -11.09 -44.97
C ILE A 421 -42.15 -12.28 -45.80
N THR A 422 -40.84 -12.44 -45.97
CA THR A 422 -40.26 -13.60 -46.66
C THR A 422 -39.46 -14.43 -45.66
N LEU A 423 -39.68 -15.74 -45.69
CA LEU A 423 -39.00 -16.71 -44.82
C LEU A 423 -38.11 -17.62 -45.67
N ASP A 424 -36.80 -17.51 -45.46
CA ASP A 424 -35.76 -18.36 -46.05
C ASP A 424 -35.20 -19.27 -44.96
N TYR A 425 -35.47 -20.58 -45.03
CA TYR A 425 -35.14 -21.53 -43.98
C TYR A 425 -34.28 -22.68 -44.50
N THR A 426 -33.03 -22.73 -44.04
CA THR A 426 -31.98 -23.67 -44.48
C THR A 426 -31.32 -24.41 -43.31
N ALA A 427 -31.93 -24.40 -42.12
CA ALA A 427 -31.43 -25.07 -40.92
C ALA A 427 -32.19 -26.39 -40.62
N ASP A 428 -31.73 -27.15 -39.63
CA ASP A 428 -32.52 -28.24 -39.05
C ASP A 428 -33.74 -27.67 -38.32
N ALA A 429 -34.89 -28.34 -38.49
CA ALA A 429 -36.17 -27.82 -38.03
C ALA A 429 -36.33 -27.84 -36.50
N GLU A 430 -35.71 -28.79 -35.78
CA GLU A 430 -35.91 -28.93 -34.34
C GLU A 430 -34.90 -28.16 -33.50
N ILE A 431 -35.37 -27.39 -32.52
CA ILE A 431 -34.53 -26.77 -31.49
C ILE A 431 -35.01 -27.08 -30.08
N PHE A 432 -34.13 -26.92 -29.11
CA PHE A 432 -34.46 -27.00 -27.69
C PHE A 432 -34.60 -25.58 -27.10
N GLY A 433 -35.79 -25.25 -26.59
CA GLY A 433 -36.06 -23.93 -26.03
C GLY A 433 -37.50 -23.75 -25.59
N ASP A 434 -37.81 -22.59 -25.00
CA ASP A 434 -39.18 -22.21 -24.67
C ASP A 434 -39.86 -21.63 -25.91
N LYS A 435 -40.72 -22.46 -26.51
CA LYS A 435 -41.45 -22.14 -27.75
C LYS A 435 -42.22 -20.83 -27.64
N THR A 436 -42.90 -20.59 -26.51
CA THR A 436 -43.74 -19.41 -26.31
C THR A 436 -42.89 -18.14 -26.23
N GLN A 437 -41.78 -18.19 -25.49
CA GLN A 437 -40.88 -17.04 -25.34
C GLN A 437 -40.14 -16.74 -26.66
N LEU A 438 -39.69 -17.76 -27.39
CA LEU A 438 -39.05 -17.57 -28.70
C LEU A 438 -40.03 -17.06 -29.76
N GLN A 439 -41.29 -17.50 -29.72
CA GLN A 439 -42.35 -16.94 -30.55
C GLN A 439 -42.54 -15.44 -30.29
N ASN A 440 -42.59 -15.05 -29.00
CA ASN A 440 -42.67 -13.65 -28.60
C ASN A 440 -41.44 -12.84 -29.02
N VAL A 441 -40.25 -13.42 -29.04
CA VAL A 441 -39.03 -12.78 -29.56
C VAL A 441 -39.21 -12.39 -31.02
N VAL A 442 -39.65 -13.35 -31.85
CA VAL A 442 -39.85 -13.12 -33.29
C VAL A 442 -40.94 -12.09 -33.53
N ILE A 443 -42.06 -12.18 -32.80
CA ILE A 443 -43.13 -11.18 -32.85
C ILE A 443 -42.61 -9.78 -32.53
N ASN A 444 -41.78 -9.61 -31.48
CA ASN A 444 -41.24 -8.30 -31.14
C ASN A 444 -40.31 -7.73 -32.22
N LEU A 445 -39.52 -8.57 -32.89
CA LEU A 445 -38.66 -8.13 -34.00
C LEU A 445 -39.47 -7.72 -35.23
N ILE A 446 -40.49 -8.51 -35.59
CA ILE A 446 -41.42 -8.19 -36.69
C ILE A 446 -42.21 -6.92 -36.38
N ASP A 447 -42.79 -6.81 -35.18
CA ASP A 447 -43.54 -5.62 -34.75
C ASP A 447 -42.66 -4.37 -34.86
N ASN A 448 -41.39 -4.44 -34.45
CA ASN A 448 -40.44 -3.34 -34.61
C ASN A 448 -40.17 -3.03 -36.09
N ALA A 449 -39.90 -4.04 -36.92
CA ALA A 449 -39.66 -3.86 -38.34
C ALA A 449 -40.86 -3.20 -39.06
N ILE A 450 -42.09 -3.63 -38.76
CA ILE A 450 -43.32 -3.02 -39.25
C ILE A 450 -43.43 -1.59 -38.74
N LYS A 451 -43.22 -1.36 -37.45
CA LYS A 451 -43.43 -0.05 -36.82
C LYS A 451 -42.48 1.04 -37.33
N TYR A 452 -41.24 0.68 -37.64
CA TYR A 452 -40.21 1.59 -38.13
C TYR A 452 -40.04 1.57 -39.66
N SER A 453 -40.92 0.86 -40.37
CA SER A 453 -40.99 0.88 -41.83
C SER A 453 -41.61 2.18 -42.35
N GLY A 454 -41.41 2.45 -43.64
CA GLY A 454 -42.17 3.44 -44.38
C GLY A 454 -43.63 3.00 -44.67
N PRO A 455 -44.23 3.51 -45.76
CA PRO A 455 -45.59 3.16 -46.17
C PRO A 455 -45.81 1.65 -46.36
N GLU A 456 -44.78 0.96 -46.85
CA GLU A 456 -44.73 -0.49 -47.00
C GLU A 456 -43.67 -1.07 -46.05
N ALA A 457 -43.91 -2.26 -45.52
CA ALA A 457 -42.91 -2.99 -44.74
C ALA A 457 -42.43 -4.23 -45.50
N ARG A 458 -41.14 -4.29 -45.79
CA ARG A 458 -40.48 -5.51 -46.32
C ARG A 458 -39.57 -6.08 -45.25
N ILE A 459 -39.82 -7.32 -44.88
CA ILE A 459 -39.13 -8.02 -43.81
C ILE A 459 -38.60 -9.35 -44.37
N HIS A 460 -37.30 -9.58 -44.19
CA HIS A 460 -36.62 -10.79 -44.61
C HIS A 460 -36.14 -11.54 -43.38
N ILE A 461 -36.69 -12.73 -43.15
CA ILE A 461 -36.28 -13.65 -42.09
C ILE A 461 -35.49 -14.77 -42.74
N ARG A 462 -34.22 -14.89 -42.37
CA ARG A 462 -33.35 -16.00 -42.79
C ARG A 462 -32.95 -16.82 -41.59
N CYS A 463 -33.10 -18.14 -41.68
CA CYS A 463 -32.59 -19.10 -40.72
C CYS A 463 -31.62 -20.06 -41.39
N SER A 464 -30.42 -20.19 -40.83
CA SER A 464 -29.38 -21.09 -41.31
C SER A 464 -28.69 -21.80 -40.16
N HIS A 465 -28.20 -23.01 -40.41
CA HIS A 465 -27.39 -23.73 -39.44
C HIS A 465 -25.97 -23.13 -39.39
N TYR A 466 -25.37 -23.09 -38.19
CA TYR A 466 -23.94 -22.85 -38.01
C TYR A 466 -23.38 -23.90 -37.04
N ALA A 467 -22.05 -24.03 -36.98
CA ALA A 467 -21.37 -25.10 -36.23
C ALA A 467 -21.75 -25.25 -34.74
N GLY A 468 -22.37 -24.24 -34.13
CA GLY A 468 -22.81 -24.28 -32.74
C GLY A 468 -24.33 -24.20 -32.53
N GLY A 469 -25.16 -24.23 -33.58
CA GLY A 469 -26.62 -24.13 -33.45
C GLY A 469 -27.34 -23.46 -34.63
N ILE A 470 -28.38 -22.68 -34.36
CA ILE A 470 -29.16 -21.98 -35.39
C ILE A 470 -28.87 -20.48 -35.34
N GLU A 471 -28.58 -19.90 -36.50
CA GLU A 471 -28.52 -18.45 -36.71
C GLU A 471 -29.81 -18.00 -37.40
N MET A 472 -30.51 -17.04 -36.79
CA MET A 472 -31.65 -16.35 -37.38
C MET A 472 -31.27 -14.89 -37.61
N SER A 473 -31.50 -14.38 -38.81
CA SER A 473 -31.46 -12.95 -39.06
C SER A 473 -32.83 -12.40 -39.45
N VAL A 474 -33.20 -11.26 -38.87
CA VAL A 474 -34.38 -10.48 -39.24
C VAL A 474 -33.89 -9.15 -39.80
N SER A 475 -34.15 -8.92 -41.09
CA SER A 475 -33.79 -7.69 -41.80
C SER A 475 -35.04 -6.92 -42.19
N ASP A 476 -35.02 -5.60 -42.00
CA ASP A 476 -36.05 -4.66 -42.43
C ASP A 476 -35.48 -3.61 -43.39
N GLU A 477 -36.34 -2.95 -44.17
CA GLU A 477 -35.99 -1.81 -45.03
C GLU A 477 -36.49 -0.45 -44.44
N GLY A 478 -36.48 -0.33 -43.11
CA GLY A 478 -36.96 0.86 -42.41
C GLY A 478 -35.98 2.02 -42.40
N ASN A 479 -36.23 3.00 -41.53
CA ASN A 479 -35.41 4.21 -41.39
C ASN A 479 -34.01 3.96 -40.78
N GLY A 480 -33.78 2.74 -40.28
CA GLY A 480 -32.56 2.33 -39.58
C GLY A 480 -32.30 3.05 -38.27
N ILE A 481 -31.11 2.82 -37.73
CA ILE A 481 -30.68 3.26 -36.41
C ILE A 481 -29.36 4.05 -36.56
N PRO A 482 -29.34 5.33 -36.13
CA PRO A 482 -28.13 6.14 -36.16
C PRO A 482 -26.98 5.49 -35.39
N ALA A 483 -25.75 5.67 -35.88
CA ALA A 483 -24.55 5.01 -35.34
C ALA A 483 -24.37 5.26 -33.83
N GLU A 484 -24.67 6.47 -33.35
CA GLU A 484 -24.57 6.86 -31.95
C GLU A 484 -25.51 6.10 -31.00
N TYR A 485 -26.56 5.46 -31.52
CA TYR A 485 -27.57 4.76 -30.71
C TYR A 485 -27.49 3.24 -30.79
N ARG A 486 -26.66 2.68 -31.67
CA ARG A 486 -26.62 1.22 -31.95
C ARG A 486 -26.28 0.38 -30.72
N ASP A 487 -25.40 0.86 -29.86
CA ASP A 487 -24.99 0.14 -28.64
C ASP A 487 -26.08 0.13 -27.56
N PHE A 488 -27.02 1.07 -27.63
CA PHE A 488 -28.05 1.29 -26.60
C PHE A 488 -29.40 0.69 -26.98
N VAL A 489 -29.58 0.15 -28.20
CA VAL A 489 -30.89 -0.35 -28.68
C VAL A 489 -31.48 -1.47 -27.85
N PHE A 490 -30.63 -2.22 -27.14
CA PHE A 490 -31.04 -3.30 -26.25
C PHE A 490 -31.16 -2.85 -24.78
N ASP A 491 -30.80 -1.60 -24.47
CA ASP A 491 -30.93 -1.07 -23.12
C ASP A 491 -32.40 -0.91 -22.75
N LYS A 492 -32.71 -1.18 -21.48
CA LYS A 492 -34.06 -1.03 -20.96
C LYS A 492 -34.50 0.42 -21.10
N PHE A 493 -35.75 0.60 -21.50
CA PHE A 493 -36.41 1.91 -21.64
C PHE A 493 -35.84 2.79 -22.77
N PHE A 494 -34.82 2.30 -23.50
CA PHE A 494 -34.17 3.10 -24.52
C PHE A 494 -35.05 3.25 -25.75
N ARG A 495 -35.06 4.47 -26.30
CA ARG A 495 -35.70 4.84 -27.56
C ARG A 495 -34.78 5.82 -28.28
N VAL A 496 -34.67 5.68 -29.59
CA VAL A 496 -33.95 6.65 -30.43
C VAL A 496 -34.68 8.00 -30.35
N PRO A 497 -34.03 9.09 -29.88
CA PRO A 497 -34.66 10.40 -29.73
C PRO A 497 -35.25 10.97 -31.04
N ALA A 498 -34.67 10.61 -32.18
CA ALA A 498 -35.11 11.01 -33.51
C ALA A 498 -36.31 10.20 -34.06
N ALA A 499 -36.77 9.16 -33.37
CA ALA A 499 -37.97 8.45 -33.78
C ALA A 499 -39.18 9.38 -33.70
N ALA A 500 -39.93 9.55 -34.79
CA ALA A 500 -41.05 10.46 -34.87
C ALA A 500 -41.99 10.29 -33.64
N PRO A 501 -42.45 11.37 -32.99
CA PRO A 501 -43.31 11.31 -31.80
C PRO A 501 -44.56 10.43 -31.98
N GLN A 502 -45.00 10.23 -33.22
CA GLN A 502 -46.17 9.43 -33.56
C GLN A 502 -45.96 7.91 -33.44
N ILE A 503 -44.70 7.44 -33.35
CA ILE A 503 -44.36 6.02 -33.29
C ILE A 503 -44.50 5.51 -31.85
N LYS A 504 -45.71 5.04 -31.48
CA LYS A 504 -46.09 4.59 -30.13
C LYS A 504 -45.31 3.37 -29.65
N GLY A 505 -44.49 3.47 -28.59
CA GLY A 505 -43.95 2.28 -27.93
C GLY A 505 -43.04 2.58 -26.74
N TYR A 506 -42.80 1.53 -25.94
CA TYR A 506 -42.37 1.69 -24.54
C TYR A 506 -40.86 1.48 -24.31
N GLY A 507 -40.08 1.15 -25.34
CA GLY A 507 -38.62 0.93 -25.21
C GLY A 507 -38.25 -0.36 -24.46
N LEU A 508 -39.14 -1.36 -24.47
CA LEU A 508 -38.98 -2.61 -23.72
C LEU A 508 -38.77 -3.84 -24.61
N GLY A 509 -39.23 -3.80 -25.86
CA GLY A 509 -39.25 -4.97 -26.74
C GLY A 509 -37.88 -5.57 -26.98
N LEU A 510 -36.89 -4.78 -27.41
CA LEU A 510 -35.53 -5.29 -27.67
C LEU A 510 -34.79 -5.71 -26.40
N SER A 511 -35.04 -5.06 -25.26
CA SER A 511 -34.48 -5.49 -23.97
C SER A 511 -35.05 -6.84 -23.53
N TYR A 512 -36.34 -7.09 -23.77
CA TYR A 512 -36.98 -8.39 -23.55
C TYR A 512 -36.38 -9.45 -24.48
N VAL A 513 -36.24 -9.14 -25.77
CA VAL A 513 -35.63 -10.06 -26.74
C VAL A 513 -34.24 -10.48 -26.28
N LYS A 514 -33.38 -9.51 -25.92
CA LYS A 514 -32.02 -9.80 -25.44
C LYS A 514 -32.03 -10.71 -24.21
N MET A 515 -32.84 -10.38 -23.21
CA MET A 515 -32.95 -11.18 -21.98
C MET A 515 -33.42 -12.63 -22.25
N ILE A 516 -34.43 -12.84 -23.10
CA ILE A 516 -34.91 -14.19 -23.43
C ILE A 516 -33.84 -14.98 -24.18
N ILE A 517 -33.17 -14.37 -25.16
CA ILE A 517 -32.10 -15.01 -25.92
C ILE A 517 -30.91 -15.37 -25.01
N GLU A 518 -30.52 -14.48 -24.10
CA GLU A 518 -29.47 -14.75 -23.10
C GLU A 518 -29.87 -15.88 -22.13
N LYS A 519 -31.14 -15.97 -21.71
CA LYS A 519 -31.63 -17.11 -20.90
C LYS A 519 -31.60 -18.44 -21.67
N HIS A 520 -31.71 -18.41 -23.00
CA HIS A 520 -31.47 -19.57 -23.86
C HIS A 520 -29.97 -19.83 -24.15
N ARG A 521 -29.05 -19.11 -23.49
CA ARG A 521 -27.60 -19.12 -23.73
C ARG A 521 -27.20 -18.68 -25.14
N GLY A 522 -28.10 -17.99 -25.83
CA GLY A 522 -27.85 -17.40 -27.14
C GLY A 522 -27.26 -16.00 -27.08
N SER A 523 -27.06 -15.42 -28.26
CA SER A 523 -26.62 -14.03 -28.42
C SER A 523 -27.47 -13.32 -29.46
N ILE A 524 -27.81 -12.06 -29.21
CA ILE A 524 -28.41 -11.17 -30.21
C ILE A 524 -27.50 -9.96 -30.45
N VAL A 525 -27.33 -9.58 -31.72
CA VAL A 525 -26.58 -8.39 -32.13
C VAL A 525 -27.33 -7.63 -33.22
N LEU A 526 -27.13 -6.31 -33.26
CA LEU A 526 -27.46 -5.49 -34.42
C LEU A 526 -26.29 -5.56 -35.41
N ALA A 527 -26.41 -6.36 -36.46
CA ALA A 527 -25.32 -6.63 -37.38
C ALA A 527 -25.09 -5.49 -38.38
N ASP A 528 -26.18 -4.89 -38.85
CA ASP A 528 -26.14 -3.72 -39.72
C ASP A 528 -27.34 -2.82 -39.44
N SER A 529 -27.17 -1.52 -39.59
CA SER A 529 -28.28 -0.58 -39.53
C SER A 529 -27.90 0.75 -40.17
N GLY A 530 -28.62 1.20 -41.19
CA GLY A 530 -28.32 2.42 -41.92
C GLY A 530 -29.56 3.05 -42.52
N LYS A 531 -29.40 3.97 -43.48
CA LYS A 531 -30.55 4.62 -44.15
C LYS A 531 -31.46 3.65 -44.93
N HIS A 532 -31.04 2.40 -45.09
CA HIS A 532 -31.73 1.36 -45.85
C HIS A 532 -32.30 0.25 -44.97
N GLY A 533 -32.39 0.46 -43.65
CA GLY A 533 -33.01 -0.47 -42.71
C GLY A 533 -32.04 -1.05 -41.69
N SER A 534 -32.46 -2.11 -40.99
CA SER A 534 -31.69 -2.76 -39.94
C SER A 534 -31.68 -4.28 -40.09
N LYS A 535 -30.61 -4.91 -39.60
CA LYS A 535 -30.45 -6.37 -39.54
C LYS A 535 -30.08 -6.82 -38.13
N PHE A 536 -30.97 -7.56 -37.51
CA PHE A 536 -30.74 -8.22 -36.22
C PHE A 536 -30.32 -9.67 -36.47
N ILE A 537 -29.28 -10.14 -35.80
CA ILE A 537 -28.82 -11.53 -35.84
C ILE A 537 -28.94 -12.14 -34.45
N ILE A 538 -29.66 -13.24 -34.36
CA ILE A 538 -29.81 -14.09 -33.19
C ILE A 538 -29.06 -15.40 -33.44
N LYS A 539 -28.27 -15.83 -32.47
CA LYS A 539 -27.65 -17.16 -32.43
C LYS A 539 -28.21 -17.92 -31.25
N LEU A 540 -28.77 -19.08 -31.51
CA LEU A 540 -29.27 -20.03 -30.51
C LEU A 540 -28.36 -21.25 -30.53
N PRO A 541 -27.68 -21.59 -29.42
CA PRO A 541 -26.82 -22.74 -29.39
C PRO A 541 -27.63 -24.04 -29.45
N GLN A 542 -27.07 -25.07 -30.08
CA GLN A 542 -27.58 -26.43 -30.01
C GLN A 542 -27.31 -26.96 -28.59
N GLN A 543 -28.36 -27.29 -27.85
CA GLN A 543 -28.27 -27.84 -26.49
C GLN A 543 -28.46 -29.35 -26.49
#